data_AF-A0A497RWL6-F1
#
_entry.id   AF-A0A497RWL6-F1
#
_cell.length_a   1.000
_cell.length_b   1.000
_cell.length_c   1.000
_cell.angle_alpha   90.00
_cell.angle_beta   90.00
_cell.angle_gamma   90.00
#
_symmetry.space_group_name_H-M   'P 1'
#
loop_
_entity.id
_entity.type
_entity.pdbx_description
1 polymer ?
#
loop_
_entity_poly.entity_id
_entity_poly.type
_entity_poly.pdbx_seq_one_letter_code
_entity_poly.pdbx_strand_id
1 'polypeptide(L)' 'MRSIAVSYGAVTIINAIATGKGSALGIDLETKATVELNDSGRITAKIRKAPGEDTKLMKLCAR' A
#
# COMPACT_ATOMS: atom_id res chain seq x y z
N MET A 1 -11.38 -16.29 1.60
CA MET A 1 -12.08 -14.98 1.65
C MET A 1 -11.36 -13.99 0.73
N ARG A 2 -12.06 -13.13 0.00
CA ARG A 2 -11.42 -12.15 -0.91
C ARG A 2 -11.88 -10.73 -0.59
N SER A 3 -10.94 -9.79 -0.51
CA SER A 3 -11.21 -8.37 -0.26
C SER A 3 -10.38 -7.47 -1.18
N ILE A 4 -10.88 -6.26 -1.40
CA ILE A 4 -10.22 -5.24 -2.23
C ILE A 4 -10.21 -3.93 -1.46
N ALA A 5 -9.08 -3.24 -1.47
CA ALA A 5 -8.92 -1.91 -0.90
C ALA A 5 -8.19 -0.99 -1.89
N VAL A 6 -8.46 0.30 -1.81
CA VAL A 6 -7.83 1.35 -2.63
C VAL A 6 -7.31 2.44 -1.70
N SER A 7 -6.06 2.86 -1.92
CA SER A 7 -5.46 4.03 -1.30
C SER A 7 -5.16 5.07 -2.37
N TYR A 8 -5.58 6.31 -2.13
CA TYR A 8 -5.25 7.43 -3.00
C TYR A 8 -3.88 8.01 -2.66
N GLY A 9 -3.20 8.55 -3.67
CA GLY A 9 -1.95 9.28 -3.52
C GLY A 9 -2.19 10.64 -2.90
N ALA A 10 -1.15 11.19 -2.27
CA ALA A 10 -1.15 12.54 -1.75
C ALA A 10 0.22 13.18 -1.95
N VAL A 11 0.24 14.51 -2.04
CA VAL A 11 1.45 15.32 -2.00
C VAL A 11 1.46 16.17 -0.74
N THR A 12 2.61 16.34 -0.13
CA THR A 12 2.78 17.19 1.05
C THR A 12 2.94 18.65 0.60
N ILE A 13 2.15 19.56 1.17
CA ILE A 13 2.22 21.00 0.88
C ILE A 13 3.35 21.66 1.68
N ILE A 14 3.53 21.22 2.93
CA ILE A 14 4.66 21.62 3.76
C ILE A 14 5.66 20.47 3.84
N ASN A 15 6.92 20.78 4.11
CA ASN A 15 7.95 19.75 4.29
C ASN A 15 7.53 18.75 5.39
N ALA A 16 7.89 17.48 5.23
CA ALA A 16 7.53 16.40 6.14
C ALA A 16 8.30 16.51 7.47
N ILE A 17 7.87 17.43 8.33
CA ILE A 17 8.44 17.64 9.66
C ILE A 17 7.64 16.82 10.67
N ALA A 18 8.31 15.92 11.41
CA ALA A 18 7.70 14.98 12.35
C ALA A 18 7.18 15.62 13.65
N THR A 19 6.30 16.61 13.53
CA THR A 19 5.67 17.35 14.64
C THR A 19 4.25 16.89 14.95
N GLY A 20 3.73 15.92 14.18
CA GLY A 20 2.32 15.51 14.23
C GLY A 20 1.34 16.49 13.61
N LYS A 21 1.84 17.59 13.01
CA LYS A 21 1.04 18.58 12.27
C LYS A 21 1.55 18.66 10.83
N GLY A 22 0.63 18.84 9.88
CA GLY A 22 0.92 18.70 8.46
C GLY A 22 -0.11 19.40 7.58
N SER A 23 0.22 19.50 6.29
CA SER A 23 -0.73 19.84 5.23
C SER A 23 -0.42 18.99 4.00
N ALA A 24 -1.43 18.32 3.46
CA ALA A 24 -1.32 17.47 2.30
C ALA A 24 -2.52 17.66 1.38
N LEU A 25 -2.31 17.44 0.09
CA LEU A 25 -3.35 17.46 -0.94
C LEU A 25 -3.46 16.06 -1.54
N GLY A 26 -4.67 15.49 -1.49
CA GLY A 26 -4.99 14.25 -2.20
C GLY A 26 -4.93 14.47 -3.71
N ILE A 27 -4.41 13.49 -4.43
CA ILE A 27 -4.31 13.51 -5.88
C ILE A 27 -4.96 12.24 -6.45
N ASP A 28 -5.35 12.30 -7.73
CA ASP A 28 -5.99 11.19 -8.45
C ASP A 28 -5.00 10.11 -8.89
N LEU A 29 -4.10 9.72 -7.97
CA LEU A 29 -3.30 8.50 -8.09
C LEU A 29 -3.89 7.45 -7.17
N GLU A 30 -3.88 6.20 -7.59
CA GLU A 30 -4.41 5.09 -6.79
C GLU A 30 -3.44 3.92 -6.69
N THR A 31 -3.41 3.29 -5.52
CA THR A 31 -2.87 1.95 -5.31
C THR A 31 -4.00 1.04 -4.88
N LYS A 32 -4.31 0.05 -5.72
CA LYS A 32 -5.34 -0.96 -5.44
C LYS A 32 -4.67 -2.28 -5.04
N ALA A 33 -5.11 -2.84 -3.92
CA ALA A 33 -4.68 -4.14 -3.43
C ALA A 33 -5.87 -5.13 -3.41
N THR A 34 -5.62 -6.37 -3.79
CA THR A 34 -6.55 -7.49 -3.63
C THR A 34 -5.90 -8.50 -2.70
N VAL A 35 -6.63 -8.92 -1.68
CA VAL A 35 -6.17 -9.91 -0.70
C VAL A 35 -7.06 -11.12 -0.77
N GLU A 36 -6.43 -12.30 -0.79
CA GLU A 36 -7.09 -13.60 -0.73
C GLU A 36 -6.57 -14.34 0.50
N LEU A 37 -7.47 -14.61 1.45
CA LEU A 37 -7.19 -15.40 2.64
C LEU A 37 -7.52 -16.87 2.39
N ASN A 38 -6.61 -17.73 2.82
CA ASN A 38 -6.71 -19.20 2.79
C ASN A 38 -6.03 -19.78 4.05
N ASP A 39 -6.14 -21.09 4.23
CA ASP A 39 -5.66 -21.79 5.43
C ASP A 39 -4.17 -22.19 5.34
N SER A 40 -3.41 -21.65 4.39
CA SER A 40 -2.01 -22.07 4.17
C SER A 40 -1.01 -21.51 5.18
N GLY A 41 -1.38 -20.45 5.92
CA GLY A 41 -0.49 -19.73 6.82
C GLY A 41 0.68 -19.02 6.11
N ARG A 42 0.67 -18.92 4.77
CA ARG A 42 1.73 -18.29 3.98
C ARG A 42 1.29 -16.94 3.42
N ILE A 43 2.19 -15.96 3.48
CA ILE A 43 2.00 -14.66 2.84
C ILE A 43 2.78 -14.65 1.52
N THR A 44 2.05 -14.52 0.42
CA THR A 44 2.63 -14.29 -0.92
C THR A 44 2.16 -12.93 -1.43
N ALA A 45 3.00 -12.27 -2.23
CA ALA A 45 2.73 -10.95 -2.75
C ALA A 45 3.27 -10.81 -4.18
N LYS A 46 2.60 -10.00 -5.00
CA LYS A 46 3.04 -9.65 -6.36
C LYS A 46 2.59 -8.24 -6.70
N ILE A 47 3.41 -7.50 -7.42
CA ILE A 47 3.05 -6.20 -7.97
C ILE A 47 2.65 -6.42 -9.44
N ARG A 48 1.34 -6.34 -9.74
CA ARG A 48 0.81 -6.72 -11.08
C ARG A 48 1.46 -5.96 -12.23
N LYS A 49 1.73 -4.66 -12.05
CA LYS A 49 2.31 -3.80 -13.09
C LYS A 49 3.84 -3.83 -13.13
N ALA A 50 4.48 -4.46 -12.14
CA ALA A 50 5.93 -4.50 -11.99
C ALA A 50 6.37 -5.80 -11.29
N PRO A 51 6.25 -6.95 -11.97
CA PRO A 51 6.42 -8.26 -11.33
C PRO A 51 7.82 -8.57 -10.79
N GLY A 52 8.84 -7.82 -11.23
CA GLY A 52 10.23 -7.95 -10.76
C GLY A 52 10.58 -7.09 -9.53
N GLU A 53 9.67 -6.22 -9.10
CA GLU A 53 9.90 -5.32 -7.97
C GLU A 53 9.86 -6.05 -6.62
N ASP A 54 10.58 -5.52 -5.63
CA ASP A 54 10.65 -6.13 -4.31
C ASP A 54 9.31 -6.04 -3.58
N THR A 55 8.79 -7.20 -3.19
CA THR A 55 7.53 -7.35 -2.44
C THR A 55 7.74 -7.44 -0.93
N LYS A 56 8.96 -7.25 -0.43
CA LYS A 56 9.30 -7.37 0.99
C LYS A 56 8.42 -6.50 1.88
N LEU A 57 8.21 -5.23 1.52
CA LEU A 57 7.40 -4.31 2.32
C LEU A 57 5.93 -4.78 2.41
N MET A 58 5.34 -5.23 1.30
CA MET A 58 3.98 -5.79 1.28
C MET A 58 3.84 -6.98 2.24
N LYS A 59 4.83 -7.89 2.23
CA LYS A 59 4.84 -9.07 3.11
C LYS A 59 5.03 -8.70 4.58
N LEU A 60 5.81 -7.65 4.87
CA LEU A 60 6.02 -7.16 6.24
C LEU A 60 4.75 -6.50 6.81
N CYS A 61 4.03 -5.71 6.01
CA CYS A 61 2.78 -5.06 6.44
C CYS A 61 1.59 -6.01 6.60
N ALA A 62 1.64 -7.19 5.95
CA ALA A 62 0.57 -8.20 6.02
C ALA A 62 0.77 -9.24 7.14
N ARG A 63 1.91 -9.20 7.86
CA ARG A 63 2.15 -10.00 9.07
C ARG A 63 1.47 -9.34 10.26
#